data_AF-A0A293LSR4-F1
#
_entry.id   AF-A0A293LSR4-F1
#
_cell.length_a   1.000
_cell.length_b   1.000
_cell.length_c   1.000
_cell.angle_alpha   90.00
_cell.angle_beta   90.00
_cell.angle_gamma   90.00
#
_symmetry.space_group_name_H-M   'P 1'
#
loop_
_entity.id
_entity.type
_entity.pdbx_description
1 polymer ?
#
loop_
_entity_poly.entity_id
_entity_poly.type
_entity_poly.pdbx_seq_one_letter_code
_entity_poly.pdbx_strand_id
1 'polypeptide(L)'
;MADRGALAELTITMAKHPTSLKLVGADIKARNDAVVSRPTLLYEGPVRELCSMAPNNVNTMAAAALAAHNLGFDGVKGRLVADPALTDYHVVEVEAIGPTEEDGRTFRVHTVRRNPSARGVVTASATYDAFLSSLLAAHSKGPGVHLC
;
A
#
# COMPACT_ATOMS: atom_id res chain seq x y z
N MET A 1 4.75 12.71 11.28
CA MET A 1 5.15 11.92 12.48
C MET A 1 6.50 11.27 12.30
N ALA A 2 6.78 10.66 11.14
CA ALA A 2 8.08 10.05 10.82
C ALA A 2 9.28 11.01 11.01
N ASP A 3 9.16 12.27 10.58
CA ASP A 3 10.25 13.28 10.72
C ASP A 3 10.68 13.55 12.16
N ARG A 4 9.79 13.30 13.13
CA ARG A 4 10.09 13.40 14.57
C ARG A 4 10.40 12.05 15.21
N GLY A 5 10.48 10.98 14.42
CA GLY A 5 10.63 9.60 14.91
C GLY A 5 9.42 9.05 15.67
N ALA A 6 8.27 9.74 15.64
CA ALA A 6 7.12 9.45 16.51
C ALA A 6 6.02 8.61 15.85
N LEU A 7 6.20 8.18 14.59
CA LEU A 7 5.27 7.24 13.96
C LEU A 7 5.55 5.85 14.52
N ALA A 8 4.62 5.31 15.29
CA ALA A 8 4.78 4.03 15.98
C ALA A 8 4.48 2.84 15.05
N GLU A 9 3.40 2.93 14.28
CA GLU A 9 3.03 1.88 13.32
C GLU A 9 2.45 2.46 12.03
N LEU A 10 2.70 1.76 10.93
CA LEU A 10 2.04 2.01 9.66
C LEU A 10 1.70 0.67 9.00
N THR A 11 0.41 0.46 8.77
CA THR A 11 -0.09 -0.70 8.02
C THR A 11 -0.78 -0.23 6.76
N ILE A 12 -0.41 -0.81 5.62
CA ILE A 12 -1.06 -0.58 4.33
C ILE A 12 -1.73 -1.87 3.89
N THR A 13 -3.05 -1.85 3.76
CA THR A 13 -3.81 -2.96 3.18
C THR A 13 -4.17 -2.63 1.75
N MET A 14 -3.86 -3.51 0.81
CA MET A 14 -4.31 -3.40 -0.58
C MET A 14 -5.20 -4.58 -0.92
N ALA A 15 -6.43 -4.29 -1.33
CA ALA A 15 -7.34 -5.27 -1.87
C ALA A 15 -7.57 -5.02 -3.36
N LYS A 16 -7.45 -6.09 -4.15
CA LYS A 16 -7.74 -6.10 -5.59
C LYS A 16 -8.44 -7.39 -5.97
N HIS A 17 -9.11 -7.39 -7.12
CA HIS A 17 -9.57 -8.62 -7.75
C HIS A 17 -8.40 -9.60 -7.96
N PRO A 18 -8.57 -10.92 -7.76
CA PRO A 18 -7.49 -11.91 -7.97
C PRO A 18 -6.78 -11.81 -9.33
N THR A 19 -7.53 -11.49 -10.40
CA THR A 19 -6.98 -11.34 -11.76
C THR A 19 -6.15 -10.07 -11.97
N SER A 20 -6.24 -9.09 -11.06
CA SER A 20 -5.48 -7.83 -11.10
C SER A 20 -4.14 -7.93 -10.35
N LEU A 21 -3.85 -9.08 -9.71
CA LEU A 21 -2.62 -9.31 -8.96
C LEU A 21 -1.58 -10.01 -9.83
N LYS A 22 -0.43 -9.35 -10.05
CA LYS A 22 0.72 -9.89 -10.79
C LYS A 22 1.78 -10.36 -9.81
N LEU A 23 1.52 -11.53 -9.25
CA LEU A 23 2.32 -12.14 -8.19
C LEU A 23 3.51 -12.93 -8.75
N VAL A 24 4.60 -12.90 -7.98
CA VAL A 24 5.85 -13.61 -8.20
C VAL A 24 6.05 -14.56 -7.02
N GLY A 25 6.14 -15.86 -7.30
CA GLY A 25 6.22 -16.92 -6.29
C GLY A 25 5.07 -17.92 -6.40
N ALA A 26 5.41 -19.22 -6.42
CA ALA A 26 4.44 -20.30 -6.65
C ALA A 26 3.37 -20.34 -5.56
N ASP A 27 3.75 -20.21 -4.29
CA ASP A 27 2.84 -20.35 -3.16
C ASP A 27 1.79 -19.24 -3.11
N ILE A 28 2.22 -17.98 -3.21
CA ILE A 28 1.29 -16.84 -3.17
C ILE A 28 0.38 -16.82 -4.42
N LYS A 29 0.89 -17.26 -5.58
CA LYS A 29 0.09 -17.42 -6.79
C LYS A 29 -0.96 -18.52 -6.64
N ALA A 30 -0.58 -19.69 -6.11
CA ALA A 30 -1.52 -20.78 -5.86
C ALA A 30 -2.63 -20.37 -4.89
N ARG A 31 -2.27 -19.63 -3.82
CA ARG A 31 -3.25 -19.05 -2.89
C ARG A 31 -4.22 -18.10 -3.60
N ASN A 32 -3.73 -17.22 -4.46
CA ASN A 32 -4.54 -16.28 -5.23
C ASN A 32 -5.47 -17.00 -6.22
N ASP A 33 -4.96 -17.99 -6.94
CA ASP A 33 -5.71 -18.75 -7.93
C ASP A 33 -6.83 -19.60 -7.27
N ALA A 34 -6.69 -19.94 -5.98
CA ALA A 34 -7.72 -20.61 -5.18
C ALA A 34 -8.81 -19.67 -4.62
N VAL A 35 -8.70 -18.35 -4.82
CA VAL A 35 -9.70 -17.39 -4.31
C VAL A 35 -10.89 -17.32 -5.24
N VAL A 36 -12.05 -17.78 -4.77
CA VAL A 36 -13.28 -17.87 -5.57
C VAL A 36 -14.38 -16.92 -5.09
N SER A 37 -14.74 -16.96 -3.81
CA SER A 37 -15.97 -16.33 -3.31
C SER A 37 -15.81 -15.35 -2.15
N ARG A 38 -14.68 -15.37 -1.44
CA ARG A 38 -14.45 -14.51 -0.27
C ARG A 38 -13.11 -13.79 -0.33
N PRO A 39 -13.01 -12.58 0.22
CA PRO A 39 -11.73 -11.91 0.40
C PRO A 39 -10.76 -12.82 1.16
N THR A 40 -9.54 -12.93 0.65
CA THR A 40 -8.49 -13.80 1.20
C THR A 40 -7.20 -13.01 1.35
N LEU A 41 -6.66 -13.01 2.57
CA LEU A 41 -5.35 -12.45 2.86
C LEU A 41 -4.26 -13.35 2.27
N LEU A 42 -3.53 -12.83 1.28
CA LEU A 42 -2.44 -13.55 0.63
C LEU A 42 -1.12 -13.39 1.37
N TYR A 43 -0.91 -12.21 1.95
CA TYR A 43 0.31 -11.83 2.64
C TYR A 43 0.02 -10.83 3.76
N GLU A 44 0.69 -10.98 4.89
CA GLU A 44 0.81 -9.98 5.95
C GLU A 44 2.22 -10.02 6.53
N GLY A 45 2.91 -8.88 6.54
CA GLY A 45 4.30 -8.80 7.01
C GLY A 45 5.00 -7.53 6.53
N PRO A 46 6.34 -7.45 6.66
CA PRO A 46 7.12 -6.31 6.20
C PRO A 46 6.95 -6.02 4.71
N VAL A 47 6.87 -4.74 4.33
CA VAL A 47 6.78 -4.32 2.93
C VAL A 47 7.99 -4.81 2.12
N ARG A 48 9.17 -4.96 2.74
CA ARG A 48 10.39 -5.46 2.07
C ARG A 48 10.17 -6.78 1.32
N GLU A 49 9.62 -7.78 1.98
CA GLU A 49 9.42 -9.11 1.39
C GLU A 49 8.30 -9.07 0.34
N LEU A 50 7.24 -8.32 0.64
CA LEU A 50 6.10 -8.17 -0.26
C LEU A 50 6.48 -7.54 -1.60
N CYS A 51 7.43 -6.59 -1.61
CA CYS A 51 7.96 -6.01 -2.84
C CYS A 51 8.51 -7.06 -3.81
N SER A 52 9.14 -8.13 -3.30
CA SER A 52 9.64 -9.23 -4.13
C SER A 52 8.51 -10.14 -4.65
N MET A 53 7.43 -10.28 -3.89
CA MET A 53 6.30 -11.16 -4.23
C MET A 53 5.25 -10.51 -5.13
N ALA A 54 5.12 -9.18 -5.10
CA ALA A 54 4.08 -8.46 -5.85
C ALA A 54 4.60 -7.13 -6.45
N PRO A 55 5.74 -7.13 -7.17
CA PRO A 55 6.48 -5.91 -7.56
C PRO A 55 5.65 -4.93 -8.39
N ASN A 56 4.69 -5.42 -9.18
CA ASN A 56 3.83 -4.58 -10.02
C ASN A 56 2.65 -3.96 -9.27
N ASN A 57 2.34 -4.45 -8.07
CA ASN A 57 1.13 -4.07 -7.34
C ASN A 57 1.41 -3.14 -6.17
N VAL A 58 2.56 -3.27 -5.51
CA VAL A 58 2.78 -2.71 -4.16
C VAL A 58 3.60 -1.41 -4.12
N ASN A 59 3.70 -0.70 -5.24
CA ASN A 59 4.38 0.61 -5.32
C ASN A 59 3.84 1.62 -4.30
N THR A 60 2.52 1.62 -4.02
CA THR A 60 1.93 2.47 -2.97
C THR A 60 2.48 2.12 -1.58
N MET A 61 2.72 0.84 -1.29
CA MET A 61 3.27 0.42 0.00
C MET A 61 4.76 0.76 0.10
N ALA A 62 5.52 0.60 -0.99
CA ALA A 62 6.91 1.03 -1.07
C ALA A 62 7.06 2.54 -0.86
N ALA A 63 6.20 3.34 -1.49
CA ALA A 63 6.17 4.80 -1.28
C ALA A 63 5.82 5.15 0.18
N ALA A 64 4.88 4.43 0.79
CA ALA A 64 4.54 4.61 2.20
C ALA A 64 5.71 4.26 3.12
N ALA A 65 6.48 3.21 2.81
CA ALA A 65 7.71 2.84 3.54
C ALA A 65 8.81 3.90 3.41
N LEU A 66 8.96 4.53 2.24
CA LEU A 66 9.88 5.66 2.06
C LEU A 66 9.44 6.90 2.86
N ALA A 67 8.14 7.20 2.89
CA ALA A 67 7.58 8.31 3.65
C ALA A 67 7.67 8.09 5.18
N ALA A 68 7.48 6.84 5.62
CA ALA A 68 7.64 6.40 6.99
C ALA A 68 9.09 6.04 7.29
N HIS A 69 10.03 6.95 7.02
CA HIS A 69 11.47 6.66 7.05
C HIS A 69 12.01 6.15 8.40
N ASN A 70 11.34 6.46 9.52
CA ASN A 70 11.68 5.92 10.83
C ASN A 70 11.30 4.43 11.01
N LEU A 71 10.36 3.93 10.21
CA LEU A 71 9.95 2.52 10.17
C LEU A 71 10.61 1.77 8.99
N GLY A 72 10.69 2.43 7.83
CA GLY A 72 11.24 1.86 6.59
C GLY A 72 10.50 0.63 6.08
N PHE A 73 11.12 -0.09 5.16
CA PHE A 73 10.52 -1.27 4.52
C PHE A 73 10.35 -2.46 5.47
N ASP A 74 11.10 -2.50 6.56
CA ASP A 74 11.07 -3.57 7.56
C ASP A 74 10.01 -3.32 8.63
N GLY A 75 9.79 -2.05 9.01
CA GLY A 75 8.82 -1.66 10.03
C GLY A 75 7.42 -1.36 9.50
N VAL A 76 7.27 -0.97 8.23
CA VAL A 76 5.95 -0.80 7.61
C VAL A 76 5.36 -2.17 7.26
N LYS A 77 4.11 -2.41 7.69
CA LYS A 77 3.39 -3.65 7.44
C LYS A 77 2.54 -3.55 6.18
N GLY A 78 2.76 -4.47 5.24
CA GLY A 78 1.92 -4.66 4.06
C GLY A 78 0.93 -5.80 4.27
N ARG A 79 -0.33 -5.59 3.88
CA ARG A 79 -1.36 -6.63 3.79
C ARG A 79 -1.86 -6.69 2.35
N LEU A 80 -1.73 -7.83 1.69
CA LEU A 80 -2.23 -8.03 0.33
C LEU A 80 -3.44 -8.95 0.36
N VAL A 81 -4.57 -8.45 -0.13
CA VAL A 81 -5.85 -9.15 -0.13
C VAL A 81 -6.30 -9.36 -1.57
N ALA A 82 -6.67 -10.60 -1.89
CA ALA A 82 -7.39 -10.94 -3.10
C ALA A 82 -8.89 -10.98 -2.78
N ASP A 83 -9.67 -10.12 -3.43
CA ASP A 83 -11.11 -9.99 -3.21
C ASP A 83 -11.88 -10.11 -4.52
N PRO A 84 -12.57 -11.24 -4.77
CA PRO A 84 -13.38 -11.46 -5.96
C PRO A 84 -14.52 -10.45 -6.15
N ALA A 85 -14.97 -9.77 -5.09
CA ALA A 85 -16.04 -8.78 -5.16
C ALA A 85 -15.58 -7.42 -5.72
N LEU A 86 -14.26 -7.18 -5.82
CA LEU A 86 -13.71 -5.91 -6.31
C LEU A 86 -13.66 -5.85 -7.85
N THR A 87 -14.82 -5.80 -8.49
CA THR A 87 -14.93 -5.75 -9.96
C THR A 87 -14.63 -4.37 -10.55
N ASP A 88 -14.87 -3.31 -9.78
CA ASP A 88 -14.90 -1.92 -10.28
C ASP A 88 -13.92 -0.99 -9.56
N TYR A 89 -13.21 -1.48 -8.55
CA TYR A 89 -12.32 -0.66 -7.72
C TYR A 89 -11.06 -1.42 -7.29
N HIS A 90 -9.98 -0.66 -7.12
CA HIS A 90 -8.88 -1.02 -6.24
C HIS A 90 -9.04 -0.31 -4.90
N VAL A 91 -8.86 -1.04 -3.80
CA VAL A 91 -8.97 -0.50 -2.45
C VAL A 91 -7.60 -0.48 -1.79
N VAL A 92 -7.25 0.66 -1.21
CA VAL A 92 -6.09 0.79 -0.34
C VAL A 92 -6.53 1.40 0.98
N GLU A 93 -6.20 0.74 2.07
CA GLU A 93 -6.39 1.23 3.42
C GLU A 93 -5.04 1.59 4.02
N VAL A 94 -4.99 2.71 4.73
CA VAL A 94 -3.81 3.21 5.43
C VAL A 94 -4.18 3.38 6.89
N GLU A 95 -3.53 2.61 7.76
CA GLU A 95 -3.63 2.71 9.20
C GLU A 95 -2.32 3.26 9.76
N ALA A 96 -2.35 4.47 10.32
CA ALA A 96 -1.19 5.10 10.95
C ALA A 96 -1.44 5.28 12.45
N ILE A 97 -0.48 4.86 13.26
CA ILE A 97 -0.51 4.98 14.72
C ILE A 97 0.66 5.86 15.15
N GLY A 98 0.35 6.90 15.92
CA GLY A 98 1.31 7.83 16.50
C GLY A 98 1.71 7.46 17.94
N PRO A 99 2.25 8.42 18.70
CA PRO A 99 2.60 8.18 20.10
C PRO A 99 1.35 7.93 20.97
N THR A 100 1.58 7.21 22.07
CA THR A 100 0.60 7.01 23.14
C THR A 100 0.92 7.97 24.27
N GLU A 101 -0.08 8.71 24.72
CA GLU A 101 -0.01 9.65 25.84
C GLU A 101 0.06 8.89 27.19
N GLU A 102 0.43 9.56 28.28
CA GLU A 102 0.54 8.96 29.62
C GLU A 102 -0.77 8.32 30.11
N ASP A 103 -1.92 8.83 29.66
CA ASP A 103 -3.25 8.32 29.99
C ASP A 103 -3.72 7.16 29.09
N GLY A 104 -2.84 6.67 28.20
CA GLY A 104 -3.08 5.53 27.34
C GLY A 104 -3.82 5.83 26.03
N ARG A 105 -4.17 7.10 25.76
CA ARG A 105 -4.75 7.48 24.46
C ARG A 105 -3.67 7.51 23.37
N THR A 106 -4.00 7.01 22.18
CA THR A 106 -3.05 6.96 21.04
C THR A 106 -3.64 7.69 19.84
N PHE A 107 -2.80 8.48 19.16
CA PHE A 107 -3.17 9.04 17.86
C PHE A 107 -3.35 7.92 16.82
N ARG A 108 -4.50 7.84 16.17
CA ARG A 108 -4.76 6.87 15.10
C ARG A 108 -5.49 7.53 13.93
N VAL A 109 -5.04 7.21 12.72
CA VAL A 109 -5.71 7.56 11.46
C VAL A 109 -5.97 6.30 10.67
N HIS A 110 -7.19 6.17 10.16
CA HIS A 110 -7.56 5.18 9.16
C HIS A 110 -8.11 5.92 7.94
N THR A 111 -7.54 5.64 6.77
CA THR A 111 -8.01 6.20 5.50
C THR A 111 -8.27 5.07 4.53
N VAL A 112 -9.38 5.15 3.79
CA VAL A 112 -9.72 4.20 2.73
C VAL A 112 -9.79 4.93 1.40
N ARG A 113 -8.90 4.56 0.48
CA ARG A 113 -8.94 5.01 -0.91
C ARG A 113 -9.59 3.94 -1.77
N ARG A 114 -10.68 4.30 -2.45
CA ARG A 114 -11.32 3.48 -3.50
C ARG A 114 -11.05 4.13 -4.85
N ASN A 115 -10.27 3.48 -5.70
CA ASN A 115 -9.88 4.00 -7.00
C ASN A 115 -10.56 3.19 -8.10
N PRO A 116 -11.42 3.79 -8.95
CA PRO A 116 -12.08 3.08 -10.04
C PRO A 116 -11.10 2.29 -10.91
N SER A 117 -11.40 1.02 -11.17
CA SER A 117 -10.58 0.13 -11.98
C SER A 117 -11.41 -1.01 -12.55
N ALA A 118 -11.24 -1.30 -13.84
CA ALA A 118 -11.83 -2.50 -14.41
C ALA A 118 -11.14 -3.78 -13.90
N ARG A 119 -11.87 -4.88 -13.90
CA ARG A 119 -11.36 -6.22 -13.57
C ARG A 119 -10.13 -6.57 -14.41
N GLY A 120 -9.09 -7.13 -13.77
CA GLY A 120 -7.85 -7.56 -14.44
C GLY A 120 -6.85 -6.44 -14.73
N VAL A 121 -7.25 -5.17 -14.55
CA VAL A 121 -6.35 -4.03 -14.66
C VAL A 121 -5.47 -3.96 -13.41
N VAL A 122 -4.16 -3.76 -13.60
CA VAL A 122 -3.19 -3.67 -12.50
C VAL A 122 -3.16 -2.26 -11.90
N THR A 123 -3.22 -1.23 -12.75
CA THR A 123 -3.08 0.18 -12.37
C THR A 123 -4.31 0.96 -12.81
N ALA A 124 -4.90 1.69 -11.87
CA ALA A 124 -6.09 2.50 -12.10
C ALA A 124 -5.72 3.91 -12.59
N SER A 125 -6.68 4.60 -13.21
CA SER A 125 -6.45 5.85 -13.95
C SER A 125 -5.92 7.00 -13.09
N ALA A 126 -6.27 7.08 -11.81
CA ALA A 126 -5.78 8.16 -10.92
C ALA A 126 -4.25 8.18 -10.78
N THR A 127 -3.54 7.11 -11.16
CA THR A 127 -2.08 7.11 -11.21
C THR A 127 -1.53 8.09 -12.25
N TYR A 128 -2.22 8.32 -13.36
CA TYR A 128 -1.79 9.28 -14.37
C TYR A 128 -1.84 10.72 -13.86
N ASP A 129 -2.94 11.10 -13.20
CA ASP A 129 -3.11 12.44 -12.62
C ASP A 129 -2.14 12.67 -11.45
N ALA A 130 -1.91 11.65 -10.62
CA ALA A 130 -0.93 11.71 -9.55
C ALA A 130 0.48 11.94 -10.11
N PHE A 131 0.86 11.22 -11.17
CA PHE A 131 2.15 11.40 -11.82
C PHE A 131 2.32 12.82 -12.39
N LEU A 132 1.32 13.36 -13.08
CA LEU A 132 1.34 14.73 -13.58
C LEU A 132 1.47 15.74 -12.43
N SER A 133 0.73 15.54 -11.35
CA SER A 133 0.78 16.39 -10.15
C SER A 133 2.18 16.38 -9.53
N SER A 134 2.81 15.20 -9.43
CA SER A 134 4.19 15.07 -8.95
C SER A 134 5.19 15.81 -9.84
N LEU A 135 5.02 15.79 -11.18
CA LEU A 135 5.87 16.55 -12.10
C LEU A 135 5.75 18.06 -11.88
N LEU A 136 4.52 18.56 -11.68
CA LEU A 136 4.27 19.98 -11.39
C LEU A 136 4.88 20.39 -10.04
N ALA A 137 4.75 19.54 -9.01
CA ALA A 137 5.26 19.79 -7.67
C ALA A 137 6.79 19.61 -7.53
N ALA A 138 7.42 18.85 -8.43
CA ALA A 138 8.87 18.65 -8.44
C ALA A 138 9.65 19.90 -8.86
N HIS A 139 8.99 20.89 -9.47
CA HIS A 139 9.62 22.13 -9.89
C HIS A 139 10.35 22.83 -8.70
N SER A 140 11.60 23.21 -8.91
CA SER A 140 12.43 23.94 -7.93
C SER A 140 12.75 23.23 -6.61
N LYS A 141 12.61 21.90 -6.53
CA LYS A 141 12.95 21.13 -5.31
C LYS A 141 14.46 20.91 -5.10
N GLY A 142 15.29 21.15 -6.12
CA GLY A 142 16.74 20.90 -6.07
C GLY A 142 17.11 19.40 -6.10
N PRO A 143 18.41 19.05 -6.01
CA PRO A 143 18.86 17.66 -6.03
C PRO A 143 18.35 16.86 -4.82
N GLY A 144 17.85 15.64 -5.05
CA GLY A 144 17.43 14.73 -3.98
C GLY A 144 16.20 13.90 -4.32
N VAL A 145 15.78 13.05 -3.37
CA VAL A 145 14.49 12.34 -3.43
C VAL A 145 13.45 13.22 -2.73
N HIS A 146 12.43 13.61 -3.48
CA HIS A 146 11.34 14.45 -2.99
C HIS A 146 10.03 13.70 -3.14
N LEU A 147 9.27 13.61 -2.06
CA LEU A 147 7.88 13.14 -2.11
C LEU A 147 7.02 14.34 -2.56
N CYS A 148 6.56 14.28 -3.82
CA CYS A 148 5.87 15.35 -4.53
C CYS A 148 4.45 14.94 -4.92
#